data_AF-A0AAN6EDM5-F1
#
_entry.id   AF-A0AAN6EDM5-F1
#
_cell.length_a   1.000
_cell.length_b   1.000
_cell.length_c   1.000
_cell.angle_alpha   90.00
_cell.angle_beta   90.00
_cell.angle_gamma   90.00
#
_symmetry.space_group_name_H-M   'P 1'
#
loop_
_entity.id
_entity.type
_entity.pdbx_description
1 polymer ?
#
loop_
_entity_poly.entity_id
_entity_poly.type
_entity_poly.pdbx_seq_one_letter_code
_entity_poly.pdbx_strand_id
1 'polypeptide(L)'
;MRYGLFLLDEGPKSAVLPDRKQHRQRTTPTTPTTTWRKYARRSLGTPFPASTPVTARAVDDQGDRYRELVQKAQVRLSGVAKDKTQHTRVSACQAYAHPIQRELEETRLFLSKLSVDKPAPLIKSDVDENVADTLAKVEQMRHDFENQREQKKKADEAEKAEAVKKVEDAKQAEETKKAEATKKAAEEAKQAEEAEKAKQAEEAKQAIEQSKPIETPTTSEQAVLLAKRYRDMYSELMNDLAPKIRADPQKRAHCFKQRGLVTRGVGQLKDSWEFIGRTADSIKSILSASASADVQDWMLNLVAKSLVKQAEREVSVAPHAAYPLAATAVLVMQAYPKLSDMLMIRLVKKCPFVVPQYMAKQPGQNTDDFIKAAG
;
A
#
# COMPACT_ATOMS: atom_id res chain seq x y z
N MET A 1 -60.34 -30.09 21.57
CA MET A 1 -61.29 -29.03 22.03
C MET A 1 -60.42 -27.80 22.28
N ARG A 2 -60.46 -26.69 21.53
CA ARG A 2 -61.45 -26.05 20.62
C ARG A 2 -62.48 -25.13 21.29
N TYR A 3 -62.03 -23.92 21.61
CA TYR A 3 -62.76 -22.64 21.72
C TYR A 3 -61.75 -21.54 21.27
N GLY A 4 -62.05 -20.40 20.64
CA GLY A 4 -63.32 -19.70 20.36
C GLY A 4 -63.34 -18.37 21.16
N LEU A 5 -62.98 -17.16 20.69
CA LEU A 5 -62.94 -16.43 19.39
C LEU A 5 -64.09 -15.43 19.22
N PHE A 6 -63.76 -14.13 19.37
CA PHE A 6 -64.55 -12.90 19.16
C PHE A 6 -63.55 -11.70 18.97
N LEU A 7 -63.70 -10.59 18.20
CA LEU A 7 -64.82 -9.89 17.50
C LEU A 7 -65.76 -9.10 18.43
N LEU A 8 -66.06 -7.79 18.31
CA LEU A 8 -65.79 -6.66 17.38
C LEU A 8 -65.94 -5.34 18.20
N ASP A 9 -65.57 -4.11 17.81
CA ASP A 9 -64.53 -3.52 16.94
C ASP A 9 -64.61 -1.95 17.08
N GLU A 10 -64.27 -1.17 16.04
CA GLU A 10 -64.55 0.28 15.83
C GLU A 10 -63.74 1.36 16.59
N GLY A 11 -63.62 2.52 15.93
CA GLY A 11 -62.92 3.74 16.41
C GLY A 11 -63.89 4.86 16.79
N PRO A 12 -63.72 6.15 16.37
CA PRO A 12 -62.74 6.70 15.40
C PRO A 12 -62.15 8.11 15.72
N LYS A 13 -61.25 8.61 14.83
CA LYS A 13 -61.06 10.03 14.33
C LYS A 13 -61.00 11.24 15.33
N SER A 14 -60.24 12.32 15.12
CA SER A 14 -59.32 12.73 14.03
C SER A 14 -58.51 14.02 14.36
N ALA A 15 -57.31 14.12 13.79
CA ALA A 15 -56.60 15.30 13.24
C ALA A 15 -56.66 16.72 13.89
N VAL A 16 -55.48 17.34 14.06
CA VAL A 16 -55.19 18.76 13.73
C VAL A 16 -53.76 18.90 13.14
N LEU A 17 -53.60 19.74 12.11
CA LEU A 17 -52.31 20.20 11.54
C LEU A 17 -52.31 21.75 11.50
N PRO A 18 -51.20 22.41 11.87
CA PRO A 18 -50.68 23.55 11.06
C PRO A 18 -49.13 23.67 11.12
N ASP A 19 -48.39 24.49 10.36
CA ASP A 19 -48.58 25.23 9.09
C ASP A 19 -47.21 25.25 8.37
N ARG A 20 -47.12 25.66 7.08
CA ARG A 20 -45.90 25.63 6.26
C ARG A 20 -45.64 26.93 5.50
N LYS A 21 -44.77 27.79 6.04
CA LYS A 21 -44.22 29.00 5.38
C LYS A 21 -42.69 28.99 5.53
N GLN A 22 -41.89 28.72 4.50
CA GLN A 22 -41.54 29.53 3.30
C GLN A 22 -40.42 30.56 3.53
N HIS A 23 -39.50 30.63 2.56
CA HIS A 23 -38.37 31.57 2.39
C HIS A 23 -37.39 31.72 3.57
N ARG A 24 -36.13 31.28 3.41
CA ARG A 24 -35.18 32.04 2.56
C ARG A 24 -34.15 31.15 1.86
N GLN A 25 -33.91 31.40 0.58
CA GLN A 25 -32.78 30.82 -0.16
C GLN A 25 -31.52 31.67 0.07
N ARG A 26 -30.36 31.02 0.20
CA ARG A 26 -29.05 31.60 -0.13
C ARG A 26 -28.24 30.57 -0.90
N THR A 27 -28.15 30.76 -2.20
CA THR A 27 -27.27 30.00 -3.09
C THR A 27 -25.84 30.50 -2.97
N THR A 28 -24.88 29.61 -2.74
CA THR A 28 -23.45 29.84 -2.99
C THR A 28 -22.95 28.78 -3.99
N PRO A 29 -22.05 29.13 -4.92
CA PRO A 29 -21.70 28.24 -6.03
C PRO A 29 -20.75 27.12 -5.60
N THR A 30 -21.04 25.89 -6.02
CA THR A 30 -20.19 24.72 -5.78
C THR A 30 -19.06 24.62 -6.82
N THR A 31 -17.83 24.92 -6.43
CA THR A 31 -16.63 24.63 -7.23
C THR A 31 -16.08 23.22 -6.93
N PRO A 32 -15.77 22.39 -7.94
CA PRO A 32 -15.30 21.01 -7.73
C PRO A 32 -13.79 20.94 -7.47
N THR A 33 -13.36 21.10 -6.22
CA THR A 33 -11.96 20.93 -5.79
C THR A 33 -11.56 19.45 -5.70
N THR A 34 -11.24 18.84 -6.85
CA THR A 34 -10.69 17.47 -6.94
C THR A 34 -9.40 17.32 -6.12
N THR A 35 -9.44 16.54 -5.05
CA THR A 35 -8.35 16.43 -4.07
C THR A 35 -7.18 15.57 -4.58
N TRP A 36 -6.18 16.20 -5.20
CA TRP A 36 -4.92 15.58 -5.61
C TRP A 36 -3.97 15.24 -4.43
N ARG A 37 -4.40 14.35 -3.51
CA ARG A 37 -3.53 13.76 -2.47
C ARG A 37 -3.11 12.33 -2.81
N LYS A 38 -2.10 12.15 -3.68
CA LYS A 38 -1.41 10.84 -3.81
C LYS A 38 0.03 10.80 -4.35
N TYR A 39 0.65 11.93 -4.74
CA TYR A 39 2.05 11.96 -5.21
C TYR A 39 2.90 13.01 -4.50
N ALA A 40 3.23 12.74 -3.23
CA ALA A 40 4.15 13.56 -2.42
C ALA A 40 4.99 12.68 -1.47
N ARG A 41 5.66 11.65 -2.02
CA ARG A 41 6.69 10.84 -1.33
C ARG A 41 7.55 10.03 -2.32
N ARG A 42 8.51 10.71 -2.95
CA ARG A 42 9.79 10.10 -3.38
C ARG A 42 10.91 11.08 -3.02
N SER A 43 12.02 10.55 -2.56
CA SER A 43 13.14 11.30 -1.99
C SER A 43 13.92 12.07 -3.05
N LEU A 44 13.90 13.39 -2.98
CA LEU A 44 15.00 14.23 -3.48
C LEU A 44 15.99 14.38 -2.32
N GLY A 45 17.13 13.71 -2.42
CA GLY A 45 18.02 13.45 -1.28
C GLY A 45 19.45 13.12 -1.69
N THR A 46 19.98 13.87 -2.67
CA THR A 46 21.39 13.88 -3.06
C THR A 46 21.80 15.34 -3.24
N PRO A 47 22.80 15.86 -2.50
CA PRO A 47 23.19 17.26 -2.63
C PRO A 47 23.80 17.55 -4.01
N PHE A 48 23.53 18.75 -4.53
CA PHE A 48 24.26 19.27 -5.69
C PHE A 48 25.72 19.52 -5.30
N PRO A 49 26.71 19.13 -6.13
CA PRO A 49 28.09 19.55 -5.93
C PRO A 49 28.21 21.07 -6.14
N ALA A 50 29.08 21.72 -5.37
CA ALA A 50 29.27 23.16 -5.38
C ALA A 50 29.83 23.68 -6.73
N SER A 51 29.43 24.88 -7.12
CA SER A 51 29.87 25.54 -8.35
C SER A 51 31.31 26.03 -8.26
N THR A 52 32.19 25.51 -9.11
CA THR A 52 33.48 26.15 -9.43
C THR A 52 33.27 27.29 -10.45
N PRO A 53 34.10 28.35 -10.43
CA PRO A 53 33.99 29.45 -11.38
C PRO A 53 34.51 29.01 -12.77
N VAL A 54 33.62 28.94 -13.75
CA VAL A 54 33.95 28.58 -15.14
C VAL A 54 34.42 29.82 -15.91
N THR A 55 35.61 29.75 -16.48
CA THR A 55 36.19 30.81 -17.33
C THR A 55 35.52 30.84 -18.72
N ALA A 56 35.59 31.99 -19.40
CA ALA A 56 34.79 32.33 -20.57
C ALA A 56 35.20 31.62 -21.89
N ARG A 57 35.14 30.28 -21.93
CA ARG A 57 35.39 29.44 -23.12
C ARG A 57 34.41 28.26 -23.31
N ALA A 58 33.31 28.22 -22.55
CA ALA A 58 32.41 27.06 -22.47
C ALA A 58 31.00 27.30 -23.08
N VAL A 59 30.86 28.25 -24.02
CA VAL A 59 29.53 28.66 -24.54
C VAL A 59 29.02 27.74 -25.66
N ASP A 60 29.91 27.20 -26.49
CA ASP A 60 29.51 26.48 -27.71
C ASP A 60 29.08 25.01 -27.48
N ASP A 61 29.80 24.25 -26.63
CA ASP A 61 29.49 22.82 -26.32
C ASP A 61 28.09 22.62 -25.72
N GLN A 62 27.55 23.66 -25.07
CA GLN A 62 26.22 23.61 -24.48
C GLN A 62 25.12 23.55 -25.57
N GLY A 63 25.35 24.13 -26.75
CA GLY A 63 24.41 24.11 -27.87
C GLY A 63 24.27 22.72 -28.50
N ASP A 64 25.36 21.99 -28.67
CA ASP A 64 25.32 20.65 -29.28
C ASP A 64 24.72 19.58 -28.36
N ARG A 65 24.96 19.66 -27.04
CA ARG A 65 24.22 18.83 -26.08
C ARG A 65 22.71 19.07 -26.13
N TYR A 66 22.27 20.32 -26.33
CA TYR A 66 20.85 20.62 -26.51
C TYR A 66 20.31 20.09 -27.85
N ARG A 67 21.04 20.23 -28.96
CA ARG A 67 20.67 19.63 -30.26
C ARG A 67 20.52 18.11 -30.15
N GLU A 68 21.47 17.43 -29.53
CA GLU A 68 21.46 15.96 -29.38
C GLU A 68 20.30 15.49 -28.48
N LEU A 69 19.99 16.23 -27.40
CA LEU A 69 18.82 15.96 -26.54
C LEU A 69 17.49 16.15 -27.28
N VAL A 70 17.35 17.20 -28.09
CA VAL A 70 16.16 17.41 -28.95
C VAL A 70 16.03 16.27 -29.96
N GLN A 71 17.12 15.87 -30.62
CA GLN A 71 17.11 14.77 -31.59
C GLN A 71 16.73 13.43 -30.93
N LYS A 72 17.26 13.14 -29.74
CA LYS A 72 16.87 11.98 -28.91
C LYS A 72 15.41 12.03 -28.44
N ALA A 73 14.85 13.22 -28.21
CA ALA A 73 13.42 13.40 -27.94
C ALA A 73 12.55 13.17 -29.19
N GLN A 74 12.97 13.68 -30.35
CA GLN A 74 12.31 13.49 -31.65
C GLN A 74 12.16 11.99 -32.00
N VAL A 75 13.22 11.21 -31.79
CA VAL A 75 13.24 9.75 -32.03
C VAL A 75 12.36 8.99 -31.02
N ARG A 76 12.22 9.48 -29.78
CA ARG A 76 11.27 8.91 -28.81
C ARG A 76 9.82 9.24 -29.17
N LEU A 77 9.56 10.39 -29.79
CA LEU A 77 8.22 10.76 -30.27
C LEU A 77 7.80 9.93 -31.50
N SER A 78 8.69 9.70 -32.47
CA SER A 78 8.38 8.87 -33.64
C SER A 78 8.13 7.40 -33.28
N GLY A 79 8.81 6.87 -32.25
CA GLY A 79 8.60 5.51 -31.74
C GLY A 79 7.26 5.25 -31.03
N VAL A 80 6.47 6.30 -30.70
CA VAL A 80 5.24 6.21 -29.88
C VAL A 80 3.97 6.50 -30.70
N ALA A 81 4.06 6.45 -32.03
CA ALA A 81 2.96 6.75 -32.97
C ALA A 81 1.83 5.68 -33.05
N LYS A 82 1.43 5.07 -31.93
CA LYS A 82 0.34 4.08 -31.84
C LYS A 82 -0.56 4.22 -30.61
N ASP A 83 -0.84 5.44 -30.15
CA ASP A 83 -1.92 5.66 -29.17
C ASP A 83 -2.67 6.99 -29.42
N LYS A 84 -4.01 6.91 -29.55
CA LYS A 84 -4.89 8.08 -29.75
C LYS A 84 -4.88 9.03 -28.56
N THR A 85 -4.49 8.56 -27.37
CA THR A 85 -4.39 9.36 -26.14
C THR A 85 -3.19 10.32 -26.11
N GLN A 86 -2.23 10.20 -27.03
CA GLN A 86 -1.08 11.12 -27.11
C GLN A 86 -1.41 12.42 -27.86
N HIS A 87 -2.18 12.35 -28.96
CA HIS A 87 -2.42 13.50 -29.84
C HIS A 87 -3.16 14.65 -29.13
N THR A 88 -4.12 14.34 -28.27
CA THR A 88 -4.82 15.34 -27.44
C THR A 88 -3.90 15.99 -26.40
N ARG A 89 -2.91 15.26 -25.87
CA ARG A 89 -1.94 15.79 -24.90
C ARG A 89 -0.91 16.70 -25.56
N VAL A 90 -0.40 16.31 -26.73
CA VAL A 90 0.51 17.15 -27.54
C VAL A 90 -0.21 18.43 -27.99
N SER A 91 -1.44 18.32 -28.49
CA SER A 91 -2.26 19.47 -28.91
C SER A 91 -2.55 20.43 -27.75
N ALA A 92 -2.88 19.91 -26.55
CA ALA A 92 -3.05 20.74 -25.36
C ALA A 92 -1.76 21.49 -24.97
N CYS A 93 -0.60 20.82 -24.98
CA CYS A 93 0.68 21.47 -24.69
C CYS A 93 1.03 22.55 -25.73
N GLN A 94 0.74 22.32 -27.02
CA GLN A 94 0.95 23.30 -28.08
C GLN A 94 0.03 24.53 -27.92
N ALA A 95 -1.23 24.32 -27.54
CA ALA A 95 -2.18 25.41 -27.26
C ALA A 95 -1.73 26.32 -26.10
N TYR A 96 -1.06 25.76 -25.08
CA TYR A 96 -0.47 26.55 -23.98
C TYR A 96 0.85 27.24 -24.33
N ALA A 97 1.63 26.71 -25.28
CA ALA A 97 2.92 27.30 -25.66
C ALA A 97 2.78 28.51 -26.60
N HIS A 98 1.81 28.49 -27.52
CA HIS A 98 1.67 29.47 -28.59
C HIS A 98 1.47 30.94 -28.12
N PRO A 99 0.71 31.24 -27.03
CA PRO A 99 0.58 32.61 -26.54
C PRO A 99 1.90 33.17 -26.01
N ILE A 100 2.61 32.37 -25.21
CA ILE A 100 3.88 32.74 -24.57
C ILE A 100 4.95 33.05 -25.63
N GLN A 101 4.99 32.26 -26.71
CA GLN A 101 5.91 32.52 -27.83
C GLN A 101 5.63 33.84 -28.53
N ARG A 102 4.34 34.20 -28.73
CA ARG A 102 3.95 35.49 -29.32
C ARG A 102 4.36 36.67 -28.44
N GLU A 103 4.11 36.63 -27.13
CA GLU A 103 4.52 37.69 -26.19
C GLU A 103 6.05 37.89 -26.19
N LEU A 104 6.83 36.81 -26.36
CA LEU A 104 8.29 36.85 -26.44
C LEU A 104 8.79 37.49 -27.76
N GLU A 105 8.09 37.26 -28.88
CA GLU A 105 8.38 37.94 -30.15
C GLU A 105 7.95 39.42 -30.13
N GLU A 106 6.80 39.73 -29.55
CA GLU A 106 6.29 41.11 -29.42
C GLU A 106 7.20 41.96 -28.50
N THR A 107 7.64 41.43 -27.36
CA THR A 107 8.60 42.11 -26.48
C THR A 107 9.99 42.26 -27.10
N ARG A 108 10.48 41.26 -27.83
CA ARG A 108 11.73 41.37 -28.63
C ARG A 108 11.62 42.48 -29.69
N LEU A 109 10.50 42.55 -30.41
CA LEU A 109 10.25 43.58 -31.42
C LEU A 109 10.12 44.97 -30.80
N PHE A 110 9.47 45.09 -29.63
CA PHE A 110 9.40 46.34 -28.88
C PHE A 110 10.79 46.83 -28.45
N LEU A 111 11.62 45.97 -27.87
CA LEU A 111 12.99 46.30 -27.49
C LEU A 111 13.86 46.70 -28.70
N SER A 112 13.69 46.06 -29.86
CA SER A 112 14.42 46.45 -31.08
C SER A 112 14.02 47.82 -31.66
N LYS A 113 12.88 48.39 -31.26
CA LYS A 113 12.45 49.74 -31.66
C LYS A 113 12.95 50.84 -30.73
N LEU A 114 13.44 50.47 -29.54
CA LEU A 114 14.05 51.38 -28.57
C LEU A 114 15.55 51.49 -28.82
N SER A 115 15.94 52.15 -29.92
CA SER A 115 17.33 52.62 -30.09
C SER A 115 17.63 53.65 -29.01
N VAL A 116 18.52 53.31 -28.08
CA VAL A 116 19.08 54.26 -27.13
C VAL A 116 20.40 54.76 -27.71
N ASP A 117 20.31 55.86 -28.45
CA ASP A 117 21.49 56.51 -29.02
C ASP A 117 22.40 56.98 -27.87
N LYS A 118 23.66 56.56 -27.89
CA LYS A 118 24.64 56.98 -26.87
C LYS A 118 24.93 58.47 -27.02
N PRO A 119 24.68 59.33 -26.01
CA PRO A 119 25.08 60.73 -26.07
C PRO A 119 26.60 60.85 -26.10
N ALA A 120 27.10 61.75 -26.94
CA ALA A 120 28.53 62.09 -27.01
C ALA A 120 28.97 62.83 -25.73
N PRO A 121 30.24 62.69 -25.31
CA PRO A 121 30.75 63.39 -24.13
C PRO A 121 30.85 64.90 -24.38
N LEU A 122 30.19 65.70 -23.55
CA LEU A 122 30.32 67.16 -23.57
C LEU A 122 31.57 67.61 -22.79
N ILE A 123 32.22 68.64 -23.32
CA ILE A 123 33.38 69.29 -22.72
C ILE A 123 32.90 70.17 -21.55
N LYS A 124 33.69 70.21 -20.46
CA LYS A 124 33.47 71.08 -19.30
C LYS A 124 34.32 72.35 -19.43
N SER A 125 33.78 73.48 -18.95
CA SER A 125 34.59 74.56 -18.37
C SER A 125 33.77 75.33 -17.31
N ASP A 126 34.48 75.96 -16.37
CA ASP A 126 34.11 77.19 -15.66
C ASP A 126 33.03 77.12 -14.56
N VAL A 127 33.08 76.13 -13.66
CA VAL A 127 32.51 76.26 -12.28
C VAL A 127 33.40 75.57 -11.21
N ASP A 128 34.70 75.47 -11.45
CA ASP A 128 35.50 74.39 -10.87
C ASP A 128 35.79 74.46 -9.35
N GLU A 129 35.80 75.63 -8.70
CA GLU A 129 35.99 75.69 -7.23
C GLU A 129 34.72 75.31 -6.45
N ASN A 130 33.58 75.96 -6.72
CA ASN A 130 32.32 75.64 -6.04
C ASN A 130 31.80 74.24 -6.39
N VAL A 131 32.10 73.72 -7.58
CA VAL A 131 31.81 72.32 -7.92
C VAL A 131 32.77 71.37 -7.21
N ALA A 132 34.08 71.67 -7.06
CA ALA A 132 34.98 70.82 -6.28
C ALA A 132 34.53 70.70 -4.81
N ASP A 133 34.17 71.82 -4.17
CA ASP A 133 33.78 71.83 -2.75
C ASP A 133 32.43 71.14 -2.48
N THR A 134 31.49 71.25 -3.43
CA THR A 134 30.21 70.51 -3.37
C THR A 134 30.35 69.05 -3.77
N LEU A 135 31.24 68.71 -4.71
CA LEU A 135 31.57 67.32 -5.06
C LEU A 135 32.24 66.62 -3.88
N ALA A 136 33.21 67.25 -3.21
CA ALA A 136 33.87 66.71 -2.01
C ALA A 136 32.86 66.45 -0.87
N LYS A 137 31.90 67.37 -0.62
CA LYS A 137 30.81 67.13 0.33
C LYS A 137 29.85 66.02 -0.12
N VAL A 138 29.56 65.88 -1.41
CA VAL A 138 28.76 64.77 -1.95
C VAL A 138 29.50 63.44 -1.86
N GLU A 139 30.82 63.41 -2.01
CA GLU A 139 31.66 62.22 -1.86
C GLU A 139 31.80 61.82 -0.38
N GLN A 140 31.96 62.78 0.54
CA GLN A 140 31.88 62.54 1.98
C GLN A 140 30.50 62.00 2.38
N MET A 141 29.39 62.65 1.98
CA MET A 141 28.04 62.14 2.25
C MET A 141 27.78 60.76 1.63
N ARG A 142 28.34 60.46 0.46
CA ARG A 142 28.28 59.12 -0.14
C ARG A 142 29.06 58.11 0.67
N HIS A 143 30.29 58.43 1.08
CA HIS A 143 31.12 57.54 1.88
C HIS A 143 30.48 57.27 3.25
N ASP A 144 29.94 58.28 3.93
CA ASP A 144 29.20 58.14 5.17
C ASP A 144 27.92 57.31 5.00
N PHE A 145 27.19 57.50 3.89
CA PHE A 145 25.99 56.70 3.60
C PHE A 145 26.35 55.24 3.27
N GLU A 146 27.43 54.98 2.53
CA GLU A 146 27.93 53.63 2.24
C GLU A 146 28.42 52.96 3.53
N ASN A 147 29.15 53.68 4.39
CA ASN A 147 29.61 53.22 5.71
C ASN A 147 28.42 52.89 6.64
N GLN A 148 27.41 53.75 6.73
CA GLN A 148 26.17 53.48 7.49
C GLN A 148 25.40 52.29 6.91
N ARG A 149 25.40 52.12 5.58
CA ARG A 149 24.75 51.00 4.89
C ARG A 149 25.51 49.69 5.11
N GLU A 150 26.83 49.70 5.17
CA GLU A 150 27.65 48.56 5.59
C GLU A 150 27.44 48.22 7.07
N GLN A 151 27.44 49.20 7.96
CA GLN A 151 27.17 48.98 9.38
C GLN A 151 25.78 48.37 9.59
N LYS A 152 24.74 48.88 8.90
CA LYS A 152 23.40 48.29 8.91
C LYS A 152 23.38 46.86 8.36
N LYS A 153 24.02 46.59 7.22
CA LYS A 153 24.16 45.21 6.69
C LYS A 153 24.84 44.28 7.69
N LYS A 154 25.93 44.72 8.32
CA LYS A 154 26.71 43.93 9.31
C LYS A 154 25.90 43.69 10.58
N ALA A 155 25.07 44.64 11.02
CA ALA A 155 24.12 44.45 12.13
C ALA A 155 22.98 43.48 11.76
N ASP A 156 22.32 43.70 10.62
CA ASP A 156 21.29 42.84 10.04
C ASP A 156 21.77 41.37 9.90
N GLU A 157 23.02 41.18 9.48
CA GLU A 157 23.63 39.87 9.26
C GLU A 157 24.04 39.21 10.58
N ALA A 158 24.53 39.98 11.56
CA ALA A 158 24.77 39.49 12.91
C ALA A 158 23.48 39.07 13.63
N GLU A 159 22.41 39.88 13.55
CA GLU A 159 21.10 39.55 14.13
C GLU A 159 20.52 38.29 13.49
N LYS A 160 20.59 38.15 12.16
CA LYS A 160 20.16 36.94 11.44
C LYS A 160 21.01 35.71 11.83
N ALA A 161 22.33 35.86 11.99
CA ALA A 161 23.20 34.77 12.44
C ALA A 161 22.90 34.33 13.88
N GLU A 162 22.59 35.27 14.79
CA GLU A 162 22.19 34.96 16.16
C GLU A 162 20.79 34.31 16.23
N ALA A 163 19.84 34.80 15.42
CA ALA A 163 18.51 34.21 15.30
C ALA A 163 18.54 32.78 14.72
N VAL A 164 19.39 32.52 13.72
CA VAL A 164 19.59 31.16 13.19
C VAL A 164 20.13 30.22 14.26
N LYS A 165 21.19 30.62 14.99
CA LYS A 165 21.74 29.81 16.09
C LYS A 165 20.70 29.49 17.15
N LYS A 166 19.96 30.49 17.64
CA LYS A 166 18.86 30.31 18.61
C LYS A 166 17.78 29.34 18.12
N VAL A 167 17.50 29.30 16.82
CA VAL A 167 16.54 28.37 16.21
C VAL A 167 17.13 26.96 16.02
N GLU A 168 18.43 26.82 15.76
CA GLU A 168 19.11 25.52 15.67
C GLU A 168 19.31 24.88 17.05
N ASP A 169 19.75 25.65 18.05
CA ASP A 169 19.87 25.22 19.45
C ASP A 169 18.51 24.75 20.00
N ALA A 170 17.43 25.49 19.72
CA ALA A 170 16.07 25.12 20.11
C ALA A 170 15.62 23.81 19.45
N LYS A 171 15.94 23.57 18.17
CA LYS A 171 15.61 22.31 17.47
C LYS A 171 16.38 21.14 18.04
N GLN A 172 17.68 21.28 18.29
CA GLN A 172 18.49 20.22 18.91
C GLN A 172 17.99 19.89 20.32
N ALA A 173 17.59 20.89 21.09
CA ALA A 173 16.99 20.72 22.42
C ALA A 173 15.58 20.08 22.38
N GLU A 174 14.83 20.21 21.28
CA GLU A 174 13.53 19.52 21.09
C GLU A 174 13.73 18.08 20.59
N GLU A 175 14.66 17.86 19.65
CA GLU A 175 14.93 16.56 19.04
C GLU A 175 15.58 15.58 20.04
N THR A 176 16.50 16.06 20.88
CA THR A 176 17.06 15.27 21.99
C THR A 176 15.99 14.83 23.00
N LYS A 177 15.07 15.73 23.39
CA LYS A 177 13.94 15.40 24.28
C LYS A 177 12.99 14.38 23.65
N LYS A 178 12.72 14.50 22.35
CA LYS A 178 11.93 13.49 21.60
C LYS A 178 12.65 12.14 21.50
N ALA A 179 13.97 12.14 21.33
CA ALA A 179 14.79 10.92 21.30
C ALA A 179 14.84 10.21 22.67
N GLU A 180 14.89 10.94 23.78
CA GLU A 180 14.76 10.35 25.12
C GLU A 180 13.34 9.81 25.39
N ALA A 181 12.31 10.60 25.08
CA ALA A 181 10.92 10.19 25.33
C ALA A 181 10.55 8.92 24.54
N THR A 182 10.98 8.83 23.27
CA THR A 182 10.76 7.64 22.44
C THR A 182 11.57 6.43 22.89
N LYS A 183 12.78 6.61 23.46
CA LYS A 183 13.53 5.51 24.08
C LYS A 183 12.84 4.97 25.33
N LYS A 184 12.44 5.84 26.26
CA LYS A 184 11.77 5.46 27.52
C LYS A 184 10.45 4.73 27.24
N ALA A 185 9.60 5.27 26.36
CA ALA A 185 8.37 4.62 25.94
C ALA A 185 8.60 3.26 25.23
N ALA A 186 9.68 3.10 24.46
CA ALA A 186 10.03 1.84 23.81
C ALA A 186 10.64 0.79 24.77
N GLU A 187 11.16 1.22 25.92
CA GLU A 187 11.69 0.35 26.97
C GLU A 187 10.58 -0.10 27.92
N GLU A 188 9.72 0.83 28.36
CA GLU A 188 8.48 0.53 29.11
C GLU A 188 7.56 -0.42 28.33
N ALA A 189 7.36 -0.19 27.01
CA ALA A 189 6.55 -1.08 26.17
C ALA A 189 7.11 -2.51 26.08
N LYS A 190 8.45 -2.67 26.06
CA LYS A 190 9.09 -4.00 26.06
C LYS A 190 8.92 -4.70 27.40
N GLN A 191 9.13 -3.99 28.51
CA GLN A 191 8.94 -4.54 29.85
C GLN A 191 7.47 -4.95 30.08
N ALA A 192 6.51 -4.18 29.53
CA ALA A 192 5.10 -4.56 29.54
C ALA A 192 4.82 -5.82 28.69
N GLU A 193 5.32 -5.89 27.45
CA GLU A 193 5.14 -7.06 26.57
C GLU A 193 5.79 -8.34 27.12
N GLU A 194 6.96 -8.21 27.77
CA GLU A 194 7.67 -9.33 28.41
C GLU A 194 6.96 -9.78 29.71
N ALA A 195 6.46 -8.84 30.52
CA ALA A 195 5.65 -9.17 31.70
C ALA A 195 4.28 -9.79 31.34
N GLU A 196 3.66 -9.37 30.24
CA GLU A 196 2.41 -9.97 29.75
C GLU A 196 2.66 -11.40 29.23
N LYS A 197 3.74 -11.62 28.46
CA LYS A 197 4.16 -12.97 28.03
C LYS A 197 4.53 -13.87 29.20
N ALA A 198 5.17 -13.35 30.25
CA ALA A 198 5.46 -14.09 31.47
C ALA A 198 4.16 -14.56 32.15
N LYS A 199 3.17 -13.67 32.31
CA LYS A 199 1.86 -14.00 32.87
C LYS A 199 1.10 -15.02 32.03
N GLN A 200 0.99 -14.82 30.72
CA GLN A 200 0.36 -15.79 29.82
C GLN A 200 1.04 -17.16 29.85
N ALA A 201 2.37 -17.20 29.98
CA ALA A 201 3.13 -18.45 30.14
C ALA A 201 3.00 -19.09 31.53
N GLU A 202 2.64 -18.33 32.57
CA GLU A 202 2.36 -18.84 33.91
C GLU A 202 0.90 -19.34 34.02
N GLU A 203 -0.07 -18.57 33.53
CA GLU A 203 -1.48 -18.96 33.41
C GLU A 203 -1.62 -20.24 32.57
N ALA A 204 -0.88 -20.36 31.46
CA ALA A 204 -0.85 -21.58 30.66
C ALA A 204 -0.28 -22.80 31.44
N LYS A 205 0.72 -22.61 32.30
CA LYS A 205 1.26 -23.68 33.16
C LYS A 205 0.24 -24.07 34.24
N GLN A 206 -0.37 -23.09 34.91
CA GLN A 206 -1.38 -23.32 35.94
C GLN A 206 -2.62 -24.02 35.36
N ALA A 207 -3.04 -23.69 34.12
CA ALA A 207 -4.11 -24.39 33.41
C ALA A 207 -3.76 -25.86 33.10
N ILE A 208 -2.50 -26.14 32.71
CA ILE A 208 -1.99 -27.51 32.49
C ILE A 208 -1.93 -28.28 33.82
N GLU A 209 -1.46 -27.66 34.89
CA GLU A 209 -1.30 -28.28 36.21
C GLU A 209 -2.64 -28.54 36.93
N GLN A 210 -3.64 -27.68 36.71
CA GLN A 210 -5.02 -27.92 37.15
C GLN A 210 -5.72 -29.03 36.33
N SER A 211 -5.29 -29.27 35.08
CA SER A 211 -5.73 -30.43 34.31
C SER A 211 -5.06 -31.73 34.80
N LYS A 212 -5.59 -32.30 35.89
CA LYS A 212 -5.30 -33.69 36.28
C LYS A 212 -5.45 -34.60 35.06
N PRO A 213 -4.52 -35.52 34.78
CA PRO A 213 -4.65 -36.45 33.67
C PRO A 213 -5.96 -37.23 33.77
N ILE A 214 -6.88 -37.00 32.83
CA ILE A 214 -8.12 -37.74 32.74
C ILE A 214 -7.78 -39.10 32.11
N GLU A 215 -7.62 -40.12 32.95
CA GLU A 215 -7.19 -41.47 32.53
C GLU A 215 -8.24 -42.21 31.68
N THR A 216 -9.50 -41.74 31.67
CA THR A 216 -10.50 -42.23 30.72
C THR A 216 -10.20 -41.70 29.31
N PRO A 217 -10.16 -42.53 28.26
CA PRO A 217 -9.97 -42.05 26.90
C PRO A 217 -11.17 -41.19 26.48
N THR A 218 -10.99 -39.85 26.48
CA THR A 218 -11.96 -38.84 26.03
C THR A 218 -12.19 -38.85 24.50
N THR A 219 -11.80 -39.93 23.84
CA THR A 219 -11.89 -40.15 22.40
C THR A 219 -12.76 -41.38 22.16
N SER A 220 -13.90 -41.22 21.48
CA SER A 220 -14.71 -42.35 21.02
C SER A 220 -13.90 -43.26 20.09
N GLU A 221 -14.06 -44.58 20.20
CA GLU A 221 -13.40 -45.56 19.31
C GLU A 221 -13.66 -45.26 17.84
N GLN A 222 -14.89 -44.82 17.51
CA GLN A 222 -15.28 -44.40 16.17
C GLN A 222 -14.44 -43.21 15.66
N ALA A 223 -14.08 -42.28 16.55
CA ALA A 223 -13.21 -41.15 16.22
C ALA A 223 -11.76 -41.60 15.99
N VAL A 224 -11.25 -42.58 16.74
CA VAL A 224 -9.94 -43.21 16.49
C VAL A 224 -9.91 -43.86 15.10
N LEU A 225 -10.91 -44.68 14.79
CA LEU A 225 -11.02 -45.41 13.51
C LEU A 225 -11.17 -44.45 12.32
N LEU A 226 -12.00 -43.42 12.45
CA LEU A 226 -12.21 -42.40 11.42
C LEU A 226 -10.93 -41.56 11.19
N ALA A 227 -10.26 -41.13 12.25
CA ALA A 227 -8.98 -40.42 12.12
C ALA A 227 -7.88 -41.31 11.54
N LYS A 228 -7.85 -42.61 11.88
CA LYS A 228 -6.95 -43.59 11.24
C LYS A 228 -7.23 -43.69 9.74
N ARG A 229 -8.48 -43.91 9.32
CA ARG A 229 -8.86 -43.98 7.89
C ARG A 229 -8.35 -42.78 7.08
N TYR A 230 -8.47 -41.56 7.61
CA TYR A 230 -7.97 -40.36 6.94
C TYR A 230 -6.44 -40.22 6.92
N ARG A 231 -5.71 -40.83 7.87
CA ARG A 231 -4.24 -40.94 7.86
C ARG A 231 -3.75 -42.01 6.88
N ASP A 232 -4.45 -43.13 6.79
CA ASP A 232 -4.13 -44.24 5.89
C ASP A 232 -4.29 -43.77 4.42
N MET A 233 -5.45 -43.18 4.07
CA MET A 233 -5.68 -42.57 2.74
C MET A 233 -4.72 -41.40 2.43
N TYR A 234 -4.20 -40.69 3.45
CA TYR A 234 -3.13 -39.70 3.24
C TYR A 234 -1.83 -40.37 2.79
N SER A 235 -1.51 -41.54 3.33
CA SER A 235 -0.28 -42.28 3.00
C SER A 235 -0.33 -42.81 1.56
N GLU A 236 -1.44 -43.44 1.16
CA GLU A 236 -1.72 -43.90 -0.21
C GLU A 236 -1.54 -42.77 -1.23
N LEU A 237 -2.16 -41.61 -0.98
CA LEU A 237 -2.08 -40.45 -1.87
C LEU A 237 -0.65 -39.87 -1.98
N MET A 238 0.17 -40.01 -0.94
CA MET A 238 1.56 -39.55 -0.95
C MET A 238 2.55 -40.56 -1.53
N ASN A 239 2.28 -41.85 -1.39
CA ASN A 239 3.15 -42.95 -1.80
C ASN A 239 2.86 -43.43 -3.23
N ASP A 240 1.59 -43.45 -3.65
CA ASP A 240 1.20 -43.93 -4.98
C ASP A 240 0.91 -42.77 -5.94
N LEU A 241 -0.06 -41.91 -5.59
CA LEU A 241 -0.60 -40.92 -6.52
C LEU A 241 0.41 -39.81 -6.83
N ALA A 242 1.09 -39.29 -5.80
CA ALA A 242 2.07 -38.22 -5.97
C ALA A 242 3.32 -38.66 -6.79
N PRO A 243 3.86 -39.89 -6.67
CA PRO A 243 4.90 -40.38 -7.57
C PRO A 243 4.41 -40.66 -9.00
N LYS A 244 3.24 -41.28 -9.19
CA LYS A 244 2.66 -41.53 -10.54
C LYS A 244 2.61 -40.25 -11.39
N ILE A 245 2.19 -39.12 -10.80
CA ILE A 245 2.09 -37.82 -11.49
C ILE A 245 3.44 -37.07 -11.55
N ARG A 246 4.44 -37.46 -10.77
CA ARG A 246 5.82 -36.92 -10.90
C ARG A 246 6.60 -37.62 -12.02
N ALA A 247 6.30 -38.89 -12.29
CA ALA A 247 6.95 -39.71 -13.32
C ALA A 247 6.54 -39.30 -14.75
N ASP A 248 5.26 -38.96 -14.95
CA ASP A 248 4.74 -38.48 -16.25
C ASP A 248 4.99 -36.97 -16.44
N PRO A 249 5.84 -36.54 -17.40
CA PRO A 249 6.15 -35.13 -17.59
C PRO A 249 4.98 -34.29 -18.10
N GLN A 250 4.07 -34.89 -18.89
CA GLN A 250 2.93 -34.18 -19.49
C GLN A 250 1.83 -33.94 -18.45
N LYS A 251 1.44 -34.98 -17.70
CA LYS A 251 0.53 -34.84 -16.54
C LYS A 251 1.09 -33.85 -15.53
N ARG A 252 2.39 -33.93 -15.23
CA ARG A 252 3.08 -32.97 -14.36
C ARG A 252 2.98 -31.53 -14.87
N ALA A 253 3.30 -31.27 -16.15
CA ALA A 253 3.24 -29.92 -16.71
C ALA A 253 1.82 -29.33 -16.66
N HIS A 254 0.80 -30.12 -17.00
CA HIS A 254 -0.60 -29.72 -16.86
C HIS A 254 -0.94 -29.38 -15.39
N CYS A 255 -0.68 -30.30 -14.46
CA CYS A 255 -0.94 -30.13 -13.03
C CYS A 255 -0.29 -28.87 -12.44
N PHE A 256 0.97 -28.59 -12.81
CA PHE A 256 1.68 -27.39 -12.33
C PHE A 256 1.10 -26.08 -12.92
N LYS A 257 0.64 -26.08 -14.17
CA LYS A 257 -0.05 -24.92 -14.78
C LYS A 257 -1.36 -24.62 -14.07
N GLN A 258 -2.23 -25.62 -13.91
CA GLN A 258 -3.53 -25.44 -13.26
C GLN A 258 -3.40 -25.08 -11.77
N ARG A 259 -2.37 -25.60 -11.08
CA ARG A 259 -2.07 -25.26 -9.69
C ARG A 259 -1.95 -23.76 -9.43
N GLY A 260 -1.33 -23.02 -10.36
CA GLY A 260 -1.21 -21.56 -10.23
C GLY A 260 -2.58 -20.86 -10.21
N LEU A 261 -3.50 -21.31 -11.08
CA LEU A 261 -4.85 -20.76 -11.20
C LEU A 261 -5.69 -21.07 -9.95
N VAL A 262 -5.72 -22.34 -9.51
CA VAL A 262 -6.44 -22.75 -8.29
C VAL A 262 -5.93 -22.00 -7.06
N THR A 263 -4.61 -21.95 -6.86
CA THR A 263 -4.02 -21.30 -5.68
C THR A 263 -4.31 -19.79 -5.67
N ARG A 264 -4.29 -19.13 -6.84
CA ARG A 264 -4.63 -17.70 -6.96
C ARG A 264 -6.13 -17.46 -6.76
N GLY A 265 -7.00 -18.29 -7.32
CA GLY A 265 -8.46 -18.14 -7.18
C GLY A 265 -8.92 -18.24 -5.73
N VAL A 266 -8.46 -19.28 -5.01
CA VAL A 266 -8.76 -19.45 -3.57
C VAL A 266 -8.10 -18.34 -2.74
N GLY A 267 -6.84 -17.98 -3.03
CA GLY A 267 -6.12 -16.92 -2.33
C GLY A 267 -6.51 -15.47 -2.68
N GLN A 268 -7.54 -15.28 -3.50
CA GLN A 268 -8.12 -13.97 -3.85
C GLN A 268 -9.64 -13.94 -3.63
N LEU A 269 -10.18 -14.90 -2.87
CA LEU A 269 -11.59 -14.89 -2.48
C LEU A 269 -11.98 -13.58 -1.80
N LYS A 270 -13.23 -13.19 -2.02
CA LYS A 270 -13.86 -12.00 -1.45
C LYS A 270 -15.24 -12.38 -0.94
N ASP A 271 -15.73 -11.63 0.03
CA ASP A 271 -17.10 -11.76 0.51
C ASP A 271 -18.08 -11.17 -0.52
N SER A 272 -18.40 -11.98 -1.54
CA SER A 272 -19.29 -11.64 -2.64
C SER A 272 -19.73 -12.91 -3.36
N TRP A 273 -21.04 -13.17 -3.43
CA TRP A 273 -21.58 -14.40 -4.00
C TRP A 273 -21.19 -14.62 -5.47
N GLU A 274 -21.16 -13.56 -6.28
CA GLU A 274 -20.68 -13.65 -7.66
C GLU A 274 -19.21 -14.05 -7.77
N PHE A 275 -18.37 -13.68 -6.78
CA PHE A 275 -16.96 -14.01 -6.78
C PHE A 275 -16.73 -15.44 -6.30
N ILE A 276 -17.45 -15.85 -5.26
CA ILE A 276 -17.54 -17.24 -4.77
C ILE A 276 -17.94 -18.17 -5.92
N GLY A 277 -19.04 -17.86 -6.62
CA GLY A 277 -19.52 -18.63 -7.78
C GLY A 277 -18.47 -18.74 -8.89
N ARG A 278 -17.94 -17.61 -9.37
CA ARG A 278 -16.89 -17.59 -10.41
C ARG A 278 -15.63 -18.37 -10.01
N THR A 279 -15.20 -18.32 -8.74
CA THR A 279 -14.06 -19.11 -8.27
C THR A 279 -14.40 -20.61 -8.22
N ALA A 280 -15.59 -20.97 -7.71
CA ALA A 280 -16.04 -22.36 -7.71
C ALA A 280 -16.15 -22.94 -9.13
N ASP A 281 -16.74 -22.19 -10.08
CA ASP A 281 -16.91 -22.65 -11.46
C ASP A 281 -15.58 -22.69 -12.24
N SER A 282 -14.65 -21.78 -11.95
CA SER A 282 -13.27 -21.89 -12.44
C SER A 282 -12.58 -23.16 -11.93
N ILE A 283 -12.76 -23.52 -10.65
CA ILE A 283 -12.25 -24.77 -10.09
C ILE A 283 -12.94 -26.00 -10.73
N LYS A 284 -14.26 -25.97 -10.93
CA LYS A 284 -15.00 -27.06 -11.63
C LYS A 284 -14.49 -27.24 -13.05
N SER A 285 -14.32 -26.16 -13.81
CA SER A 285 -13.78 -26.18 -15.19
C SER A 285 -12.39 -26.81 -15.25
N ILE A 286 -11.50 -26.44 -14.31
CA ILE A 286 -10.17 -27.05 -14.16
C ILE A 286 -10.26 -28.54 -13.82
N LEU A 287 -11.18 -28.95 -12.95
CA LEU A 287 -11.38 -30.36 -12.60
C LEU A 287 -11.93 -31.17 -13.77
N SER A 288 -12.92 -30.66 -14.52
CA SER A 288 -13.44 -31.29 -15.74
C SER A 288 -12.43 -31.39 -16.89
N ALA A 289 -11.41 -30.53 -16.90
CA ALA A 289 -10.31 -30.58 -17.87
C ALA A 289 -9.20 -31.60 -17.51
N SER A 290 -9.39 -32.41 -16.46
CA SER A 290 -8.44 -33.44 -16.02
C SER A 290 -8.50 -34.67 -16.93
N ALA A 291 -7.42 -34.94 -17.67
CA ALA A 291 -7.39 -36.00 -18.68
C ALA A 291 -7.37 -37.45 -18.13
N SER A 292 -7.18 -37.66 -16.82
CA SER A 292 -7.31 -38.97 -16.17
C SER A 292 -7.76 -38.84 -14.71
N ALA A 293 -8.32 -39.93 -14.17
CA ALA A 293 -8.77 -39.99 -12.77
C ALA A 293 -7.64 -39.63 -11.78
N ASP A 294 -6.41 -40.11 -12.00
CA ASP A 294 -5.24 -39.74 -11.18
C ASP A 294 -5.04 -38.22 -11.12
N VAL A 295 -5.11 -37.55 -12.27
CA VAL A 295 -4.92 -36.10 -12.38
C VAL A 295 -6.05 -35.37 -11.67
N GLN A 296 -7.29 -35.84 -11.82
CA GLN A 296 -8.45 -35.27 -11.13
C GLN A 296 -8.32 -35.42 -9.61
N ASP A 297 -7.96 -36.60 -9.10
CA ASP A 297 -7.74 -36.86 -7.67
C ASP A 297 -6.64 -35.98 -7.09
N TRP A 298 -5.52 -35.84 -7.81
CA TRP A 298 -4.41 -34.98 -7.39
C TRP A 298 -4.83 -33.50 -7.35
N MET A 299 -5.64 -33.06 -8.32
CA MET A 299 -6.21 -31.71 -8.37
C MET A 299 -7.26 -31.47 -7.27
N LEU A 300 -8.11 -32.45 -6.93
CA LEU A 300 -9.02 -32.37 -5.78
C LEU A 300 -8.26 -32.22 -4.47
N ASN A 301 -7.24 -33.06 -4.25
CA ASN A 301 -6.33 -32.95 -3.12
C ASN A 301 -5.54 -31.62 -3.09
N LEU A 302 -5.25 -31.04 -4.26
CA LEU A 302 -4.63 -29.72 -4.35
C LEU A 302 -5.61 -28.60 -3.97
N VAL A 303 -6.86 -28.66 -4.45
CA VAL A 303 -7.94 -27.74 -4.06
C VAL A 303 -8.11 -27.77 -2.54
N ALA A 304 -8.30 -28.96 -1.95
CA ALA A 304 -8.34 -29.17 -0.50
C ALA A 304 -7.11 -28.57 0.22
N LYS A 305 -5.90 -28.80 -0.29
CA LYS A 305 -4.65 -28.23 0.26
C LYS A 305 -4.60 -26.71 0.15
N SER A 306 -5.22 -26.09 -0.86
CA SER A 306 -5.30 -24.63 -0.98
C SER A 306 -6.35 -24.03 -0.05
N LEU A 307 -7.51 -24.68 0.12
CA LEU A 307 -8.56 -24.26 1.05
C LEU A 307 -8.05 -24.25 2.50
N VAL A 308 -7.47 -25.36 2.97
CA VAL A 308 -6.91 -25.44 4.33
C VAL A 308 -5.79 -24.42 4.54
N LYS A 309 -4.93 -24.19 3.54
CA LYS A 309 -3.88 -23.17 3.61
C LYS A 309 -4.39 -21.73 3.64
N GLN A 310 -5.57 -21.45 3.10
CA GLN A 310 -6.19 -20.13 3.21
C GLN A 310 -6.83 -19.97 4.60
N ALA A 311 -7.48 -21.01 5.12
CA ALA A 311 -8.00 -21.03 6.48
C ALA A 311 -6.89 -20.81 7.54
N GLU A 312 -5.74 -21.49 7.41
CA GLU A 312 -4.55 -21.31 8.26
C GLU A 312 -4.05 -19.85 8.35
N ARG A 313 -4.33 -19.01 7.33
CA ARG A 313 -3.71 -17.69 7.13
C ARG A 313 -4.65 -16.50 7.27
N GLU A 314 -5.86 -16.64 6.76
CA GLU A 314 -6.83 -15.55 6.64
C GLU A 314 -7.92 -15.70 7.71
N VAL A 315 -8.49 -16.89 7.86
CA VAL A 315 -9.56 -17.15 8.85
C VAL A 315 -9.03 -17.05 10.29
N SER A 316 -7.76 -17.38 10.51
CA SER A 316 -7.05 -17.19 11.79
C SER A 316 -6.89 -15.72 12.21
N VAL A 317 -6.95 -14.77 11.27
CA VAL A 317 -6.86 -13.32 11.52
C VAL A 317 -8.23 -12.64 11.38
N ALA A 318 -9.08 -13.16 10.50
CA ALA A 318 -10.36 -12.59 10.10
C ALA A 318 -11.42 -13.71 9.99
N PRO A 319 -12.07 -14.12 11.10
CA PRO A 319 -12.98 -15.27 11.12
C PRO A 319 -14.13 -15.23 10.11
N HIS A 320 -14.59 -14.04 9.72
CA HIS A 320 -15.63 -13.86 8.71
C HIS A 320 -15.22 -14.39 7.31
N ALA A 321 -13.93 -14.46 7.00
CA ALA A 321 -13.43 -15.06 5.76
C ALA A 321 -13.70 -16.58 5.65
N ALA A 322 -14.12 -17.23 6.74
CA ALA A 322 -14.55 -18.63 6.73
C ALA A 322 -15.76 -18.85 5.80
N TYR A 323 -16.71 -17.92 5.77
CA TYR A 323 -17.96 -18.07 5.01
C TYR A 323 -17.74 -18.13 3.48
N PRO A 324 -17.05 -17.18 2.81
CA PRO A 324 -16.78 -17.29 1.37
C PRO A 324 -15.91 -18.50 1.02
N LEU A 325 -14.98 -18.88 1.91
CA LEU A 325 -14.10 -20.04 1.73
C LEU A 325 -14.88 -21.37 1.80
N ALA A 326 -15.76 -21.51 2.80
CA ALA A 326 -16.63 -22.68 2.98
C ALA A 326 -17.68 -22.78 1.88
N ALA A 327 -18.32 -21.66 1.48
CA ALA A 327 -19.27 -21.62 0.38
C ALA A 327 -18.62 -22.09 -0.94
N THR A 328 -17.41 -21.60 -1.24
CA THR A 328 -16.62 -22.07 -2.40
C THR A 328 -16.35 -23.56 -2.34
N ALA A 329 -15.99 -24.09 -1.16
CA ALA A 329 -15.74 -25.52 -0.97
C ALA A 329 -17.01 -26.37 -1.21
N VAL A 330 -18.16 -25.98 -0.63
CA VAL A 330 -19.44 -26.68 -0.78
C VAL A 330 -19.91 -26.69 -2.23
N LEU A 331 -19.82 -25.57 -2.94
CA LEU A 331 -20.19 -25.48 -4.36
C LEU A 331 -19.34 -26.38 -5.28
N VAL A 332 -18.10 -26.70 -4.89
CA VAL A 332 -17.27 -27.67 -5.63
C VAL A 332 -17.54 -29.10 -5.17
N MET A 333 -17.80 -29.36 -3.88
CA MET A 333 -18.20 -30.67 -3.36
C MET A 333 -19.50 -31.20 -3.99
N GLN A 334 -20.47 -30.31 -4.26
CA GLN A 334 -21.72 -30.68 -4.95
C GLN A 334 -21.48 -31.25 -6.35
N ALA A 335 -20.44 -30.81 -7.05
CA ALA A 335 -20.04 -31.34 -8.36
C ALA A 335 -19.04 -32.52 -8.26
N TYR A 336 -18.22 -32.54 -7.21
CA TYR A 336 -17.18 -33.54 -6.99
C TYR A 336 -17.18 -34.01 -5.52
N PRO A 337 -18.05 -34.98 -5.15
CA PRO A 337 -18.22 -35.41 -3.76
C PRO A 337 -16.91 -35.83 -3.08
N LYS A 338 -16.00 -36.47 -3.82
CA LYS A 338 -14.66 -36.89 -3.36
C LYS A 338 -13.79 -35.74 -2.82
N LEU A 339 -14.15 -34.47 -3.06
CA LEU A 339 -13.53 -33.32 -2.41
C LEU A 339 -13.74 -33.30 -0.88
N SER A 340 -14.83 -33.88 -0.35
CA SER A 340 -15.05 -33.95 1.11
C SER A 340 -13.97 -34.79 1.79
N ASP A 341 -13.69 -35.98 1.27
CA ASP A 341 -12.64 -36.86 1.78
C ASP A 341 -11.27 -36.23 1.60
N MET A 342 -10.99 -35.64 0.42
CA MET A 342 -9.72 -34.94 0.17
C MET A 342 -9.50 -33.72 1.09
N LEU A 343 -10.58 -33.03 1.49
CA LEU A 343 -10.54 -31.97 2.48
C LEU A 343 -10.30 -32.54 3.88
N MET A 344 -10.99 -33.60 4.27
CA MET A 344 -10.83 -34.22 5.59
C MET A 344 -9.44 -34.82 5.78
N ILE A 345 -8.87 -35.47 4.76
CA ILE A 345 -7.44 -35.87 4.68
C ILE A 345 -6.50 -34.70 5.00
N ARG A 346 -6.83 -33.49 4.53
CA ARG A 346 -6.00 -32.28 4.73
C ARG A 346 -6.25 -31.63 6.09
N LEU A 347 -7.48 -31.68 6.61
CA LEU A 347 -7.85 -31.19 7.94
C LEU A 347 -7.27 -32.08 9.05
N VAL A 348 -7.54 -33.38 9.06
CA VAL A 348 -7.00 -34.34 10.06
C VAL A 348 -5.47 -34.31 10.15
N LYS A 349 -4.80 -33.96 9.04
CA LYS A 349 -3.34 -33.79 9.00
C LYS A 349 -2.80 -32.49 9.63
N LYS A 350 -3.59 -31.41 9.70
CA LYS A 350 -3.15 -30.07 10.15
C LYS A 350 -3.87 -29.56 11.39
N CYS A 351 -4.99 -30.16 11.74
CA CYS A 351 -5.74 -29.97 12.97
C CYS A 351 -6.41 -31.32 13.29
N PRO A 352 -5.72 -32.25 13.98
CA PRO A 352 -6.28 -33.53 14.35
C PRO A 352 -7.60 -33.41 15.11
N PHE A 353 -7.76 -32.34 15.89
CA PHE A 353 -8.95 -31.96 16.68
C PHE A 353 -10.23 -31.75 15.84
N VAL A 354 -10.15 -31.66 14.50
CA VAL A 354 -11.35 -31.68 13.63
C VAL A 354 -12.10 -33.02 13.75
N VAL A 355 -11.39 -34.08 14.13
CA VAL A 355 -11.98 -35.29 14.70
C VAL A 355 -11.75 -35.23 16.21
N PRO A 356 -12.75 -35.55 17.07
CA PRO A 356 -12.59 -35.48 18.53
C PRO A 356 -11.71 -36.63 19.04
N GLN A 357 -10.41 -36.55 18.74
CA GLN A 357 -9.34 -37.42 19.20
C GLN A 357 -8.25 -36.56 19.86
N TYR A 358 -8.11 -36.70 21.17
CA TYR A 358 -6.97 -36.17 21.92
C TYR A 358 -5.85 -37.21 21.92
N MET A 359 -4.66 -36.83 21.45
CA MET A 359 -3.50 -37.71 21.47
C MET A 359 -2.84 -37.69 22.84
N ALA A 360 -2.78 -38.84 23.51
CA ALA A 360 -1.90 -39.02 24.66
C ALA A 360 -0.44 -39.16 24.17
N LYS A 361 0.51 -38.56 24.91
CA LYS A 361 1.94 -38.73 24.65
C LYS A 361 2.35 -40.16 24.99
N GLN A 362 2.97 -40.87 24.05
CA GLN A 362 3.41 -42.24 24.32
C GLN A 362 4.64 -42.26 25.25
N PRO A 363 4.77 -43.28 26.14
CA PRO A 363 5.92 -43.42 27.01
C PRO A 363 7.20 -43.57 26.18
N GLY A 364 8.18 -42.69 26.43
CA GLY A 364 9.43 -42.61 25.66
C GLY A 364 9.38 -41.74 24.40
N GLN A 365 8.23 -41.19 24.01
CA GLN A 365 8.15 -40.27 22.86
C GLN A 365 8.82 -38.92 23.19
N ASN A 366 9.65 -38.41 22.27
CA ASN A 366 10.19 -37.05 22.37
C ASN A 366 9.07 -36.00 22.32
N THR A 367 9.18 -34.93 23.10
CA THR A 367 8.16 -33.87 23.18
C THR A 367 7.97 -33.17 21.83
N ASP A 368 9.04 -32.89 21.08
CA ASP A 368 8.93 -32.27 19.76
C ASP A 368 8.15 -33.14 18.76
N ASP A 369 8.34 -34.46 18.83
CA ASP A 369 7.71 -35.40 17.90
C ASP A 369 6.26 -35.73 18.30
N PHE A 370 5.92 -35.55 19.57
CA PHE A 370 4.54 -35.46 20.04
C PHE A 370 3.85 -34.18 19.51
N ILE A 371 4.49 -33.01 19.64
CA ILE A 371 3.94 -31.74 19.13
C ILE A 371 3.75 -31.79 17.60
N LYS A 372 4.71 -32.33 16.84
CA LYS A 372 4.59 -32.55 15.38
C LYS A 372 3.46 -33.51 14.98
N ALA A 373 3.06 -34.42 15.86
CA ALA A 373 1.91 -35.30 15.65
C ALA A 373 0.57 -34.60 15.96
N ALA A 374 0.59 -33.59 16.82
CA ALA A 374 -0.58 -32.85 17.28
C ALA A 374 -1.09 -31.74 16.32
N GLY A 375 -0.32 -31.28 15.32
CA GLY A 375 -0.82 -30.43 14.21
C GLY A 375 0.16 -29.48 13.51
#